data_AF-A0AAW8AVD1-F1
#
_entry.id   AF-A0AAW8AVD1-F1
#
_cell.length_a   1.000
_cell.length_b   1.000
_cell.length_c   1.000
_cell.angle_alpha   90.00
_cell.angle_beta   90.00
_cell.angle_gamma   90.00
#
_symmetry.space_group_name_H-M   'P 1'
#
loop_
_entity.id
_entity.type
_entity.pdbx_description
1 polymer ?
#
loop_
_entity_poly.entity_id
_entity_poly.type
_entity_poly.pdbx_seq_one_letter_code
_entity_poly.pdbx_strand_id
1 'polypeptide(L)'
;VVTATRGGIVDYVDATRIVVRVNDAEAVAGEVGVDIYNLIKYQRSNQNTNIHQRPIVKRGDKLAKGDVVADGASTDLGEIAIGQNMLIAF
;
A
#
# COMPACT_ATOMS: atom_id res chain seq x y z
N VAL A 1 -1.87 5.34 -4.54
CA VAL A 1 -1.05 4.19 -4.10
C VAL A 1 -0.35 4.60 -2.80
N VAL A 2 -0.11 3.66 -1.89
CA VAL A 2 0.69 3.87 -0.67
C VAL A 2 2.03 3.19 -0.86
N THR A 3 3.11 3.92 -0.61
CA THR A 3 4.49 3.42 -0.76
C THR A 3 5.22 3.38 0.58
N ALA A 4 6.17 2.46 0.70
CA ALA A 4 7.02 2.34 1.88
C ALA A 4 8.02 3.50 1.94
N THR A 5 8.00 4.26 3.03
CA THR A 5 8.95 5.35 3.30
C THR A 5 10.35 4.81 3.59
N ARG A 6 10.43 3.65 4.24
CA ARG A 6 11.65 2.94 4.64
C ARG A 6 11.51 1.45 4.34
N GLY A 7 12.63 0.79 4.08
CA GLY A 7 12.71 -0.66 3.92
C GLY A 7 12.52 -1.39 5.25
N GLY A 8 11.98 -2.60 5.18
CA GLY A 8 11.62 -3.36 6.37
C GLY A 8 10.93 -4.67 6.09
N ILE A 9 10.35 -5.23 7.15
CA ILE A 9 9.53 -6.45 7.11
C ILE A 9 8.12 -6.13 7.58
N VAL A 10 7.13 -6.59 6.83
CA VAL A 10 5.72 -6.41 7.19
C VAL A 10 5.38 -7.27 8.42
N ASP A 11 5.05 -6.62 9.53
CA ASP A 11 4.76 -7.30 10.81
C ASP A 11 3.26 -7.60 10.95
N TYR A 12 2.41 -6.69 10.47
CA TYR A 12 0.97 -6.80 10.54
C TYR A 12 0.29 -6.19 9.31
N VAL A 13 -0.73 -6.87 8.80
CA VAL A 13 -1.56 -6.39 7.70
C VAL A 13 -3.01 -6.55 8.09
N ASP A 14 -3.77 -5.47 7.95
CA ASP A 14 -5.21 -5.45 8.01
C ASP A 14 -5.76 -4.66 6.82
N ALA A 15 -7.07 -4.75 6.60
CA ALA A 15 -7.76 -3.87 5.68
C ALA A 15 -7.49 -2.40 6.00
N THR A 16 -7.47 -1.98 7.27
CA THR A 16 -7.40 -0.56 7.65
C THR A 16 -5.99 0.00 7.80
N ARG A 17 -5.00 -0.84 8.13
CA ARG A 17 -3.63 -0.41 8.38
C ARG A 17 -2.61 -1.50 8.08
N ILE A 18 -1.40 -1.08 7.74
CA ILE A 18 -0.22 -1.93 7.54
C ILE A 18 0.86 -1.47 8.51
N VAL A 19 1.50 -2.41 9.20
CA VAL A 19 2.60 -2.14 10.12
C VAL A 19 3.86 -2.79 9.59
N VAL A 20 4.91 -1.99 9.41
CA VAL A 20 6.21 -2.42 8.88
C VAL A 20 7.26 -2.19 9.94
N ARG A 21 8.00 -3.24 10.28
CA ARG A 21 9.19 -3.15 11.12
C ARG A 21 10.36 -2.71 10.25
N VAL A 22 10.94 -1.56 10.56
CA VAL A 22 12.02 -0.95 9.77
C VAL A 22 13.31 -1.73 9.97
N ASN A 23 14.13 -1.83 8.91
CA ASN A 23 15.46 -2.42 9.02
C ASN A 23 16.39 -1.53 9.87
N ASP A 24 17.25 -2.13 10.70
CA ASP A 24 18.16 -1.39 11.59
C ASP A 24 19.09 -0.41 10.84
N ALA A 25 19.44 -0.73 9.59
CA ALA A 25 20.27 0.14 8.74
C ALA A 25 19.56 1.45 8.31
N GLU A 26 18.22 1.43 8.28
CA GLU A 26 17.37 2.58 7.92
C GLU A 26 16.68 3.20 9.15
N ALA A 27 16.87 2.60 10.33
CA ALA A 27 16.35 3.11 11.59
C ALA A 27 17.23 4.26 12.10
N VAL A 28 16.59 5.38 12.45
CA VAL A 28 17.29 6.53 13.05
C VAL A 28 17.31 6.35 14.57
N ALA A 29 18.47 6.55 15.19
CA ALA A 29 18.62 6.45 16.63
C ALA A 29 17.69 7.45 17.35
N GLY A 30 16.78 6.93 18.18
CA GLY A 30 15.78 7.71 18.92
C GLY A 30 14.37 7.68 18.31
N GLU A 31 14.19 7.13 17.10
CA GLU A 31 12.86 6.91 16.52
C GLU A 31 12.31 5.51 16.81
N VAL A 32 10.99 5.39 16.78
CA VAL A 32 10.31 4.09 16.83
C VAL A 32 10.60 3.36 15.51
N GLY A 33 11.23 2.18 15.59
CA GLY A 33 11.59 1.33 14.44
C GLY A 33 10.39 0.64 13.76
N VAL A 34 9.22 1.26 13.79
CA VAL A 34 7.97 0.74 13.27
C VAL A 34 7.24 1.84 12.50
N ASP A 35 6.96 1.58 11.24
CA ASP A 35 6.15 2.43 10.37
C ASP A 35 4.71 1.92 10.32
N ILE A 36 3.74 2.82 10.48
CA ILE A 36 2.31 2.51 10.42
C ILE A 36 1.70 3.28 9.26
N TYR A 37 1.18 2.54 8.28
CA TYR A 37 0.48 3.08 7.12
C TYR A 37 -1.02 2.86 7.27
N ASN A 38 -1.76 3.94 7.53
CA ASN A 38 -3.23 3.88 7.60
C ASN A 38 -3.82 4.01 6.19
N LEU A 39 -4.75 3.13 5.85
CA LEU A 39 -5.36 3.05 4.53
C LEU A 39 -6.68 3.81 4.50
N ILE A 40 -6.91 4.54 3.40
CA ILE A 40 -8.16 5.24 3.14
C ILE A 40 -9.23 4.23 2.75
N LYS A 41 -10.38 4.26 3.46
CA LYS A 41 -11.52 3.36 3.22
C LYS A 41 -12.76 4.10 2.78
N TYR A 42 -13.33 3.64 1.66
CA TYR A 42 -14.64 4.03 1.16
C TYR A 42 -14.90 5.55 1.18
N GLN A 43 -13.89 6.34 0.81
CA GLN A 43 -13.97 7.80 0.85
C GLN A 43 -14.54 8.33 -0.48
N ARG A 44 -15.46 9.29 -0.40
CA ARG A 44 -16.02 9.95 -1.58
C ARG A 44 -14.98 10.89 -2.21
N SER A 45 -14.84 10.84 -3.54
CA SER A 45 -14.03 11.78 -4.32
C SER A 45 -14.80 13.04 -4.71
N ASN A 46 -14.10 14.06 -5.20
CA ASN A 46 -14.72 15.31 -5.69
C ASN A 46 -15.68 15.06 -6.87
N GLN A 47 -15.42 14.04 -7.69
CA GLN A 47 -16.27 13.63 -8.81
C GLN A 47 -17.29 12.55 -8.39
N ASN A 48 -17.54 12.38 -7.09
CA ASN A 48 -18.50 11.42 -6.54
C ASN A 48 -18.19 9.94 -6.83
N THR A 49 -16.93 9.61 -7.11
CA THR A 49 -16.45 8.22 -7.19
C THR A 49 -15.92 7.74 -5.84
N ASN A 50 -15.58 6.45 -5.74
CA ASN A 50 -15.06 5.84 -4.51
C ASN A 50 -13.53 5.78 -4.51
N ILE A 51 -12.91 6.31 -3.46
CA ILE A 51 -11.50 6.16 -3.13
C ILE A 51 -11.39 5.08 -2.04
N HIS A 52 -10.88 3.92 -2.43
CA HIS A 52 -10.66 2.79 -1.55
C HIS A 52 -9.25 2.22 -1.77
N GLN A 53 -8.46 2.21 -0.71
CA GLN A 53 -7.13 1.62 -0.71
C GLN A 53 -7.16 0.19 -0.19
N ARG A 54 -6.40 -0.71 -0.80
CA ARG A 54 -6.34 -2.14 -0.47
C ARG A 54 -4.88 -2.56 -0.26
N PRO A 55 -4.54 -3.24 0.85
CA PRO A 55 -3.20 -3.75 1.04
C PRO A 55 -2.88 -4.78 -0.04
N ILE A 56 -1.66 -4.74 -0.60
CA ILE A 56 -1.17 -5.75 -1.55
C ILE A 56 -0.11 -6.67 -0.94
N VAL A 57 0.53 -6.20 0.14
CA VAL A 57 1.55 -6.94 0.86
C VAL A 57 0.95 -7.91 1.87
N LYS A 58 1.72 -8.94 2.22
CA LYS A 58 1.39 -9.94 3.23
C LYS A 58 2.35 -9.85 4.41
N ARG A 59 1.91 -10.39 5.55
CA ARG A 59 2.75 -10.50 6.74
C ARG A 59 4.00 -11.33 6.41
N GLY A 60 5.16 -10.81 6.77
CA GLY A 60 6.47 -11.43 6.50
C GLY A 60 7.14 -10.98 5.21
N ASP A 61 6.45 -10.21 4.36
CA ASP A 61 7.06 -9.68 3.13
C ASP A 61 8.18 -8.69 3.47
N LYS A 62 9.26 -8.76 2.68
CA LYS A 62 10.38 -7.82 2.75
C LYS A 62 10.14 -6.70 1.75
N LEU A 63 10.29 -5.47 2.21
CA LEU A 63 10.06 -4.27 1.41
C LEU A 63 11.35 -3.45 1.35
N ALA A 64 11.61 -2.88 0.17
CA ALA A 64 12.57 -1.81 -0.01
C ALA A 64 11.88 -0.45 0.10
N LYS A 65 12.67 0.60 0.33
CA LYS A 65 12.20 1.97 0.26
C LYS A 65 11.60 2.26 -1.13
N GLY A 66 10.37 2.78 -1.16
CA GLY A 66 9.63 3.11 -2.36
C GLY A 66 8.71 2.01 -2.86
N ASP A 67 8.78 0.80 -2.32
CA ASP A 67 7.90 -0.31 -2.72
C ASP A 67 6.43 0.01 -2.42
N VAL A 68 5.54 -0.47 -3.28
CA VAL A 68 4.11 -0.30 -3.11
C VAL A 68 3.59 -1.25 -2.04
N VAL A 69 2.92 -0.70 -1.01
CA VAL A 69 2.35 -1.49 0.09
C VAL A 69 0.83 -1.63 -0.01
N ALA A 70 0.17 -0.66 -0.65
CA ALA A 70 -1.27 -0.72 -0.90
C ALA A 70 -1.65 -0.01 -2.20
N ASP A 71 -2.57 -0.63 -2.93
CA ASP A 71 -3.18 -0.05 -4.12
C ASP A 71 -4.29 0.94 -3.75
N GLY A 72 -4.52 1.91 -4.63
CA GLY A 72 -5.64 2.83 -4.55
C GLY A 72 -6.78 2.48 -5.51
N ALA A 73 -7.62 3.48 -5.79
CA ALA A 73 -8.60 3.38 -6.86
C ALA A 73 -7.89 3.33 -8.22
N SER A 74 -8.33 2.42 -9.10
CA SER A 74 -7.82 2.25 -10.47
C SER A 74 -6.32 1.96 -10.57
N THR A 75 -5.78 1.22 -9.60
CA THR A 75 -4.42 0.67 -9.64
C THR A 75 -4.44 -0.80 -9.25
N ASP A 76 -3.57 -1.60 -9.86
CA ASP A 76 -3.38 -3.02 -9.58
C ASP A 76 -1.88 -3.32 -9.52
N LEU A 77 -1.41 -3.87 -8.40
CA LEU A 77 0.00 -4.19 -8.14
C LEU A 77 0.97 -3.02 -8.37
N GLY A 78 0.55 -1.81 -8.01
CA GLY A 78 1.37 -0.60 -8.21
C GLY A 78 1.33 -0.02 -9.62
N GLU A 79 0.66 -0.69 -10.56
CA GLU A 79 0.46 -0.19 -11.92
C GLU A 79 -0.91 0.47 -12.09
N ILE A 80 -1.03 1.35 -13.09
CA ILE A 80 -2.26 2.06 -13.40
C ILE A 80 -3.21 1.11 -14.16
N ALA A 81 -4.42 0.93 -13.62
CA ALA A 81 -5.46 0.05 -14.17
C ALA A 81 -6.79 0.81 -14.28
N ILE A 82 -6.92 1.65 -15.32
CA ILE A 82 -8.07 2.55 -15.52
C ILE A 82 -9.32 1.80 -16.03
N GLY A 83 -9.15 0.61 -16.60
CA GLY A 83 -10.22 -0.20 -17.19
C GLY A 83 -9.94 -1.69 -17.09
N GLN A 84 -10.74 -2.48 -17.79
CA GLN A 84 -10.62 -3.94 -17.82
C GLN A 84 -10.49 -4.43 -19.25
N ASN A 85 -9.69 -5.48 -19.43
CA ASN A 85 -9.60 -6.17 -20.70
C ASN A 85 -10.88 -6.99 -20.92
N MET A 86 -11.54 -6.81 -22.06
CA MET A 86 -12.75 -7.57 -22.42
C MET A 86 -12.51 -8.38 -23.71
N LEU A 87 -13.04 -9.60 -23.75
CA LEU A 87 -13.08 -10.39 -24.98
C LEU A 87 -14.24 -9.88 -25.85
N ILE A 88 -13.91 -9.42 -27.06
CA ILE A 88 -14.88 -8.83 -28.00
C ILE A 88 -14.89 -9.66 -29.28
N ALA A 89 -16.08 -10.01 -29.76
CA ALA A 89 -16.31 -10.50 -31.11
C ALA A 89 -16.97 -9.38 -31.93
N PHE A 90 -16.49 -9.15 -33.14
CA PHE A 90 -17.02 -8.15 -34.06
C PHE A 90 -18.26 -8.65 -34.79
#